data_AF-A0A2R7NXR8-F1
#
_entry.id   AF-A0A2R7NXR8-F1
#
_cell.length_a   1.000
_cell.length_b   1.000
_cell.length_c   1.000
_cell.angle_alpha   90.00
_cell.angle_beta   90.00
_cell.angle_gamma   90.00
#
_symmetry.space_group_name_H-M   'P 1'
#
loop_
_entity.id
_entity.type
_entity.pdbx_description
1 polymer ?
#
loop_
_entity_poly.entity_id
_entity_poly.type
_entity_poly.pdbx_seq_one_letter_code
_entity_poly.pdbx_strand_id
1 'polypeptide(L)'
;MLSVSALWRRRVLRGVVGWGAAWLVAAGGAGLAGAQTGAPPAGPLPPEVEATLARAKLPRESLSVVVVDAQAAGKASPRLAYRAQVPVNPASVMKLVTTYAALEQLGPAYVWNTPVYVQGTVQDGSLRGNVYIQGQGDPKLVMERLWLLMRRLQGQGIQVIVGDIVLDRTAFDVPDQDPARFDGEPLRPYNASPDALLLNYKSSVMTFVPDAAAGLARVQYDPPLAGVQRQPTVALAAPGADCGDWRTALRAELSDPSKVSFQGVYPAACGERVWPVAAADPRGFAARAVEGMWRELGGKLTGSVRDGKVPPGLKPAFVVPSPALAEVVRDVNKYSNNVMAQQVFLTLALQKNGVATFDGAREVLRQWWQARMGDADLPQVDNGAGLSRDARLTAQALARMLQVAWVSPVMPELVASLPITGVDGTLRRSQSRAGTAHLKTGSLRDVMAVAGYVHAASGRRYVLVAVVNHANAGAARPVLDSLIDWTAREQ
;
A
#
# COMPACT_ATOMS: atom_id res chain seq x y z
N MET A 1 4.67 11.73 62.55
CA MET A 1 3.50 11.02 63.12
C MET A 1 3.13 9.87 62.16
N LEU A 2 3.28 8.62 62.65
CA LEU A 2 2.60 7.35 62.26
C LEU A 2 2.54 7.01 60.75
N SER A 3 3.34 6.10 60.16
CA SER A 3 3.45 4.63 60.31
C SER A 3 2.11 3.90 60.45
N VAL A 4 1.81 2.93 59.55
CA VAL A 4 1.44 1.52 59.88
C VAL A 4 1.41 0.65 58.59
N SER A 5 2.02 -0.52 58.75
CA SER A 5 2.11 -1.73 57.91
C SER A 5 1.06 -2.80 58.28
N ALA A 6 0.68 -3.71 57.36
CA ALA A 6 0.37 -5.15 57.60
C ALA A 6 -0.14 -5.82 56.29
N LEU A 7 0.49 -6.86 55.72
CA LEU A 7 0.54 -8.29 56.10
C LEU A 7 -0.79 -9.05 55.89
N TRP A 8 -0.83 -10.00 54.95
CA TRP A 8 -0.87 -11.44 55.28
C TRP A 8 -0.68 -12.37 54.05
N ARG A 9 0.23 -13.34 54.21
CA ARG A 9 0.33 -14.60 53.45
C ARG A 9 -0.30 -15.70 54.30
N ARG A 10 -0.89 -16.73 53.68
CA ARG A 10 -0.56 -18.15 53.96
C ARG A 10 -1.18 -19.11 52.94
N ARG A 11 -0.34 -20.07 52.54
CA ARG A 11 -0.57 -21.29 51.75
C ARG A 11 -1.03 -22.45 52.66
N VAL A 12 -1.24 -23.61 52.04
CA VAL A 12 -1.05 -25.03 52.49
C VAL A 12 -2.40 -25.78 52.56
N LEU A 13 -2.59 -27.04 52.14
CA LEU A 13 -1.99 -28.02 51.20
C LEU A 13 -2.93 -29.27 51.27
N ARG A 14 -3.00 -30.04 50.16
CA ARG A 14 -3.12 -31.52 50.03
C ARG A 14 -4.28 -32.30 50.68
N GLY A 15 -4.81 -33.24 49.89
CA GLY A 15 -5.40 -34.52 50.34
C GLY A 15 -5.89 -35.35 49.16
N VAL A 16 -5.55 -36.65 49.12
CA VAL A 16 -5.64 -37.59 47.98
C VAL A 16 -6.46 -38.84 48.39
N VAL A 17 -7.02 -39.56 47.41
CA VAL A 17 -7.54 -40.97 47.41
C VAL A 17 -8.93 -41.17 48.07
N GLY A 18 -9.92 -41.91 47.55
CA GLY A 18 -10.12 -42.75 46.37
C GLY A 18 -11.41 -43.60 46.52
N TRP A 19 -11.66 -44.50 45.55
CA TRP A 19 -12.64 -45.62 45.50
C TRP A 19 -14.04 -45.38 44.88
N GLY A 20 -14.15 -45.79 43.60
CA GLY A 20 -14.98 -46.93 43.15
C GLY A 20 -16.51 -46.86 43.22
N ALA A 21 -17.16 -46.76 42.05
CA ALA A 21 -18.36 -47.54 41.72
C ALA A 21 -18.61 -47.51 40.20
N ALA A 22 -18.68 -48.68 39.58
CA ALA A 22 -19.13 -48.88 38.21
C ALA A 22 -20.67 -48.88 38.16
N TRP A 23 -21.24 -48.18 37.19
CA TRP A 23 -22.60 -48.43 36.72
C TRP A 23 -22.65 -48.31 35.19
N LEU A 24 -22.91 -49.44 34.55
CA LEU A 24 -23.36 -49.57 33.17
C LEU A 24 -24.85 -49.22 33.12
N VAL A 25 -25.23 -48.18 32.39
CA VAL A 25 -26.59 -48.02 31.86
C VAL A 25 -26.47 -47.58 30.40
N ALA A 26 -27.07 -48.37 29.53
CA ALA A 26 -27.13 -48.18 28.10
C ALA A 26 -28.33 -47.31 27.68
N ALA A 27 -28.16 -46.68 26.51
CA ALA A 27 -29.16 -46.25 25.54
C ALA A 27 -30.04 -45.01 25.86
N GLY A 28 -30.03 -44.04 24.92
CA GLY A 28 -31.09 -43.04 24.79
C GLY A 28 -30.68 -41.58 24.51
N GLY A 29 -29.58 -41.32 23.79
CA GLY A 29 -29.21 -39.96 23.40
C GLY A 29 -29.86 -39.56 22.07
N ALA A 30 -31.04 -38.93 22.12
CA ALA A 30 -31.62 -38.24 20.98
C ALA A 30 -30.66 -37.13 20.51
N GLY A 31 -30.09 -37.30 19.32
CA GLY A 31 -29.26 -36.29 18.69
C GLY A 31 -30.09 -35.05 18.39
N LEU A 32 -29.85 -33.98 19.15
CA LEU A 32 -30.21 -32.63 18.73
C LEU A 32 -29.31 -32.28 17.55
N ALA A 33 -29.78 -32.58 16.35
CA ALA A 33 -29.25 -32.04 15.12
C ALA A 33 -29.40 -30.52 15.21
N GLY A 34 -28.30 -29.83 15.54
CA GLY A 34 -28.20 -28.39 15.36
C GLY A 34 -28.50 -28.10 13.89
N ALA A 35 -29.62 -27.46 13.64
CA ALA A 35 -29.97 -26.95 12.33
C ALA A 35 -28.87 -25.98 11.91
N GLN A 36 -27.97 -26.44 11.04
CA GLN A 36 -27.12 -25.55 10.27
C GLN A 36 -28.06 -24.69 9.45
N THR A 37 -28.18 -23.41 9.81
CA THR A 37 -28.87 -22.42 9.00
C THR A 37 -28.08 -22.27 7.71
N GLY A 38 -28.47 -23.04 6.70
CA GLY A 38 -27.93 -22.95 5.36
C GLY A 38 -28.02 -21.52 4.85
N ALA A 39 -26.94 -21.04 4.24
CA ALA A 39 -26.91 -19.74 3.59
C ALA A 39 -28.08 -19.62 2.59
N PRO A 40 -28.77 -18.46 2.50
CA PRO A 40 -29.83 -18.28 1.54
C PRO A 40 -29.33 -18.57 0.12
N PRO A 41 -30.16 -19.18 -0.76
CA PRO A 41 -29.77 -19.47 -2.13
C PRO A 41 -29.33 -18.19 -2.84
N ALA A 42 -28.21 -18.26 -3.58
CA ALA A 42 -27.72 -17.14 -4.38
C ALA A 42 -28.80 -16.72 -5.38
N GLY A 43 -29.20 -15.45 -5.35
CA GLY A 43 -30.07 -14.88 -6.38
C GLY A 43 -29.39 -14.99 -7.76
N PRO A 44 -30.15 -15.08 -8.87
CA PRO A 44 -29.58 -15.12 -10.20
C PRO A 44 -28.77 -13.85 -10.48
N LEU A 45 -27.70 -13.97 -11.27
CA LEU A 45 -26.96 -12.80 -11.74
C LEU A 45 -27.85 -11.96 -12.67
N PRO A 46 -27.73 -10.62 -12.68
CA PRO A 46 -28.46 -9.79 -13.63
C PRO A 46 -28.14 -10.18 -15.09
N PRO A 47 -29.13 -10.19 -16.01
CA PRO A 47 -28.92 -10.61 -17.39
C PRO A 47 -27.79 -9.86 -18.13
N GLU A 48 -27.62 -8.56 -17.87
CA GLU A 48 -26.52 -7.78 -18.46
C GLU A 48 -25.13 -8.21 -17.94
N VAL A 49 -25.04 -8.64 -16.69
CA VAL A 49 -23.80 -9.17 -16.08
C VAL A 49 -23.50 -10.55 -16.67
N GLU A 50 -24.53 -11.37 -16.87
CA GLU A 50 -24.35 -12.66 -17.55
C GLU A 50 -23.87 -12.50 -19.00
N ALA A 51 -24.47 -11.57 -19.76
CA ALA A 51 -24.08 -11.31 -21.14
C ALA A 51 -22.62 -10.81 -21.25
N THR A 52 -22.19 -9.97 -20.31
CA THR A 52 -20.81 -9.48 -20.27
C THR A 52 -19.82 -10.55 -19.82
N LEU A 53 -20.17 -11.42 -18.87
CA LEU A 53 -19.37 -12.61 -18.51
C LEU A 53 -19.16 -13.52 -19.71
N ALA A 54 -20.24 -13.85 -20.44
CA ALA A 54 -20.18 -14.68 -21.63
C ALA A 54 -19.28 -14.06 -22.72
N ARG A 55 -19.44 -12.76 -23.01
CA ARG A 55 -18.60 -12.04 -23.99
C ARG A 55 -17.13 -12.00 -23.58
N ALA A 56 -16.86 -11.85 -22.28
CA ALA A 56 -15.51 -11.87 -21.74
C ALA A 56 -14.90 -13.28 -21.64
N LYS A 57 -15.66 -14.33 -22.01
CA LYS A 57 -15.27 -15.74 -21.84
C LYS A 57 -14.85 -16.06 -20.40
N LEU A 58 -15.63 -15.54 -19.45
CA LEU A 58 -15.46 -15.76 -18.03
C LEU A 58 -16.64 -16.61 -17.53
N PRO A 59 -16.37 -17.76 -16.89
CA PRO A 59 -17.45 -18.58 -16.39
C PRO A 59 -18.02 -17.97 -15.10
N ARG A 60 -19.28 -18.26 -14.76
CA ARG A 60 -20.00 -17.58 -13.67
C ARG A 60 -19.28 -17.74 -12.32
N GLU A 61 -18.70 -18.91 -12.06
CA GLU A 61 -17.98 -19.24 -10.84
C GLU A 61 -16.71 -18.42 -10.61
N SER A 62 -16.20 -17.73 -11.64
CA SER A 62 -15.07 -16.81 -11.50
C SER A 62 -15.44 -15.53 -10.74
N LEU A 63 -16.73 -15.18 -10.66
CA LEU A 63 -17.23 -13.97 -10.03
C LEU A 63 -17.70 -14.24 -8.58
N SER A 64 -17.18 -13.45 -7.65
CA SER A 64 -17.75 -13.26 -6.31
C SER A 64 -18.23 -11.81 -6.19
N VAL A 65 -19.50 -11.60 -5.87
CA VAL A 65 -20.11 -10.26 -5.83
C VAL A 65 -21.13 -10.09 -4.72
N VAL A 66 -21.11 -8.90 -4.12
CA VAL A 66 -22.12 -8.40 -3.18
C VAL A 66 -22.50 -6.97 -3.56
N VAL A 67 -23.81 -6.70 -3.60
CA VAL A 67 -24.40 -5.36 -3.64
C VAL A 67 -25.39 -5.23 -2.49
N VAL A 68 -25.12 -4.30 -1.57
CA VAL A 68 -25.92 -4.11 -0.36
C VAL A 68 -26.01 -2.63 0.00
N ASP A 69 -27.10 -2.20 0.62
CA ASP A 69 -27.26 -0.82 1.07
C ASP A 69 -26.14 -0.43 2.05
N ALA A 70 -25.51 0.74 1.86
CA ALA A 70 -24.37 1.17 2.66
C ALA A 70 -24.72 1.53 4.11
N GLN A 71 -25.95 1.98 4.37
CA GLN A 71 -26.43 2.38 5.70
C GLN A 71 -26.96 1.19 6.52
N ALA A 72 -27.36 0.10 5.86
CA ALA A 72 -28.02 -1.03 6.51
C ALA A 72 -27.03 -2.09 7.03
N ALA A 73 -26.09 -1.71 7.90
CA ALA A 73 -25.03 -2.57 8.43
C ALA A 73 -25.55 -3.90 9.02
N GLY A 74 -25.67 -4.94 8.19
CA GLY A 74 -26.18 -6.26 8.54
C GLY A 74 -27.69 -6.34 8.80
N LYS A 75 -28.46 -5.27 8.50
CA LYS A 75 -29.91 -5.20 8.76
C LYS A 75 -30.78 -5.38 7.53
N ALA A 76 -30.21 -5.23 6.34
CA ALA A 76 -30.93 -5.42 5.07
C ALA A 76 -30.32 -6.57 4.27
N SER A 77 -31.19 -7.34 3.62
CA SER A 77 -30.78 -8.33 2.64
C SER A 77 -30.05 -7.66 1.47
N PRO A 78 -28.95 -8.26 0.96
CA PRO A 78 -28.26 -7.73 -0.20
C PRO A 78 -29.17 -7.75 -1.43
N ARG A 79 -29.05 -6.73 -2.29
CA ARG A 79 -29.70 -6.70 -3.62
C ARG A 79 -29.12 -7.76 -4.55
N LEU A 80 -27.83 -8.06 -4.38
CA LEU A 80 -27.14 -9.12 -5.09
C LEU A 80 -26.13 -9.76 -4.14
N ALA A 81 -26.14 -11.08 -4.05
CA ALA A 81 -25.10 -11.85 -3.40
C ALA A 81 -24.88 -13.13 -4.21
N TYR A 82 -23.69 -13.28 -4.78
CA TYR A 82 -23.31 -14.44 -5.57
C TYR A 82 -21.88 -14.83 -5.20
N ARG A 83 -21.71 -16.07 -4.70
CA ARG A 83 -20.43 -16.58 -4.16
C ARG A 83 -19.79 -15.61 -3.17
N ALA A 84 -20.63 -14.93 -2.40
CA ALA A 84 -20.25 -13.81 -1.54
C ALA A 84 -19.34 -14.24 -0.37
N GLN A 85 -19.51 -15.48 0.09
CA GLN A 85 -18.77 -16.11 1.19
C GLN A 85 -17.53 -16.88 0.72
N VAL A 86 -17.30 -16.98 -0.59
CA VAL A 86 -16.13 -17.71 -1.10
C VAL A 86 -14.89 -16.86 -0.84
N PRO A 87 -13.87 -17.37 -0.13
CA PRO A 87 -12.60 -16.66 0.03
C PRO A 87 -11.89 -16.57 -1.31
N VAL A 88 -11.64 -15.34 -1.75
CA VAL A 88 -11.05 -15.02 -3.05
C VAL A 88 -9.78 -14.21 -2.88
N ASN A 89 -8.87 -14.24 -3.86
CA ASN A 89 -7.74 -13.31 -3.86
C ASN A 89 -8.26 -11.91 -4.25
N PRO A 90 -8.17 -10.90 -3.35
CA PRO A 90 -8.76 -9.59 -3.59
C PRO A 90 -7.86 -8.65 -4.41
N ALA A 91 -6.62 -9.01 -4.68
CA ALA A 91 -5.61 -8.08 -5.19
C ALA A 91 -5.59 -6.77 -4.36
N SER A 92 -5.43 -5.62 -5.02
CA SER A 92 -5.33 -4.31 -4.36
C SER A 92 -6.60 -3.82 -3.66
N VAL A 93 -7.76 -4.50 -3.74
CA VAL A 93 -8.88 -4.11 -2.86
C VAL A 93 -8.62 -4.48 -1.40
N MET A 94 -7.61 -5.32 -1.11
CA MET A 94 -7.07 -5.53 0.24
C MET A 94 -6.65 -4.22 0.92
N LYS A 95 -6.16 -3.24 0.14
CA LYS A 95 -5.73 -1.94 0.68
C LYS A 95 -6.83 -1.23 1.45
N LEU A 96 -8.11 -1.47 1.11
CA LEU A 96 -9.24 -0.91 1.87
C LEU A 96 -9.22 -1.34 3.34
N VAL A 97 -8.86 -2.60 3.61
CA VAL A 97 -8.72 -3.13 4.97
C VAL A 97 -7.64 -2.36 5.72
N THR A 98 -6.46 -2.22 5.11
CA THR A 98 -5.33 -1.49 5.70
C THR A 98 -5.63 0.00 5.89
N THR A 99 -6.15 0.68 4.85
CA THR A 99 -6.36 2.14 4.91
C THR A 99 -7.48 2.51 5.86
N TYR A 100 -8.56 1.73 5.91
CA TYR A 100 -9.65 1.99 6.84
C TYR A 100 -9.21 1.73 8.29
N ALA A 101 -8.50 0.62 8.55
CA ALA A 101 -7.95 0.34 9.87
C ALA A 101 -7.00 1.44 10.35
N ALA A 102 -6.15 1.97 9.45
CA ALA A 102 -5.25 3.07 9.78
C ALA A 102 -6.00 4.37 10.09
N LEU A 103 -7.00 4.74 9.29
CA LEU A 103 -7.82 5.92 9.57
C LEU A 103 -8.52 5.83 10.93
N GLU A 104 -9.05 4.66 11.30
CA GLU A 104 -9.70 4.48 12.61
C GLU A 104 -8.72 4.44 13.79
N GLN A 105 -7.58 3.79 13.65
CA GLN A 105 -6.66 3.56 14.77
C GLN A 105 -5.69 4.72 15.00
N LEU A 106 -5.22 5.36 13.93
CA LEU A 106 -4.24 6.45 14.01
C LEU A 106 -4.91 7.84 13.94
N GLY A 107 -6.08 7.91 13.29
CA GLY A 107 -6.78 9.16 13.02
C GLY A 107 -6.31 9.84 11.72
N PRO A 108 -7.19 10.57 11.02
CA PRO A 108 -6.88 11.16 9.71
C PRO A 108 -5.78 12.22 9.74
N ALA A 109 -5.56 12.85 10.91
CA ALA A 109 -4.53 13.87 11.13
C ALA A 109 -3.16 13.30 11.54
N TYR A 110 -3.01 11.97 11.65
CA TYR A 110 -1.73 11.35 11.96
C TYR A 110 -0.67 11.75 10.95
N VAL A 111 0.53 12.08 11.44
CA VAL A 111 1.71 12.39 10.63
C VAL A 111 2.87 11.52 11.05
N TRP A 112 3.66 11.08 10.09
CA TRP A 112 4.96 10.47 10.32
C TRP A 112 5.99 11.57 10.52
N ASN A 113 6.87 11.39 11.49
CA ASN A 113 7.94 12.33 11.78
C ASN A 113 9.26 11.73 11.32
N THR A 114 10.05 12.51 10.59
CA THR A 114 11.45 12.17 10.24
C THR A 114 12.37 13.11 11.01
N PRO A 115 12.88 12.71 12.19
CA PRO A 115 13.82 13.52 12.95
C PRO A 115 15.21 13.55 12.29
N VAL A 116 15.84 14.72 12.36
CA VAL A 116 17.22 14.94 11.91
C VAL A 116 18.04 15.44 13.08
N TYR A 117 19.20 14.83 13.30
CA TYR A 117 20.10 15.12 14.40
C TYR A 117 21.43 15.62 13.87
N VAL A 118 22.04 16.56 14.58
CA VAL A 118 23.37 17.08 14.29
C VAL A 118 24.24 16.81 15.51
N GLN A 119 25.31 16.04 15.32
CA GLN A 119 26.29 15.75 16.35
C GLN A 119 27.61 16.42 15.96
N GLY A 120 28.17 17.23 16.87
CA GLY A 120 29.43 17.94 16.64
C GLY A 120 29.26 19.45 16.68
N THR A 121 30.26 20.18 16.19
CA THR A 121 30.27 21.65 16.18
C THR A 121 30.23 22.18 14.75
N VAL A 122 29.46 23.25 14.53
CA VAL A 122 29.41 23.97 13.26
C VAL A 122 30.27 25.22 13.39
N GLN A 123 31.29 25.35 12.54
CA GLN A 123 32.18 26.51 12.48
C GLN A 123 32.45 26.86 11.02
N ASP A 124 32.25 28.13 10.65
CA ASP A 124 32.50 28.67 9.30
C ASP A 124 31.87 27.82 8.16
N GLY A 125 30.63 27.37 8.36
CA GLY A 125 29.93 26.53 7.38
C GLY A 125 30.27 25.04 7.45
N SER A 126 31.18 24.62 8.33
CA SER A 126 31.67 23.25 8.42
C SER A 126 31.23 22.58 9.71
N LEU A 127 30.47 21.48 9.61
CA LEU A 127 30.15 20.58 10.71
C LEU A 127 31.30 19.59 10.91
N ARG A 128 31.99 19.63 12.05
CA ARG A 128 32.92 18.58 12.48
C ARG A 128 32.15 17.53 13.29
N GLY A 129 31.63 16.54 12.58
CA GLY A 129 30.81 15.49 13.16
C GLY A 129 29.77 14.96 12.17
N ASN A 130 28.74 14.30 12.70
CA ASN A 130 27.80 13.52 11.91
C ASN A 130 26.40 14.14 11.88
N VAL A 131 25.69 13.91 10.78
CA VAL A 131 24.25 14.14 10.68
C VAL A 131 23.55 12.80 10.75
N TYR A 132 22.46 12.69 11.50
CA TYR A 132 21.63 11.49 11.52
C TYR A 132 20.25 11.79 10.95
N ILE A 133 19.74 10.93 10.08
CA ILE A 133 18.37 10.99 9.55
C ILE A 133 17.67 9.71 10.00
N GLN A 134 16.67 9.85 10.87
CA GLN A 134 15.94 8.71 11.40
C GLN A 134 14.64 8.50 10.63
N GLY A 135 14.56 7.37 9.93
CA GLY A 135 13.35 6.90 9.30
C GLY A 135 12.37 6.31 10.31
N GLN A 136 11.11 6.73 10.25
CA GLN A 136 10.02 6.19 11.06
C GLN A 136 8.82 5.73 10.20
N GLY A 137 9.06 5.42 8.92
CA GLY A 137 8.06 4.87 8.01
C GLY A 137 7.25 5.89 7.21
N ASP A 138 7.74 7.14 7.03
CA ASP A 138 7.06 8.15 6.21
C ASP A 138 6.83 7.59 4.78
N PRO A 139 5.57 7.36 4.36
CA PRO A 139 5.27 6.78 3.06
C PRO A 139 5.41 7.78 1.91
N LYS A 140 5.66 9.06 2.20
CA LYS A 140 5.66 10.17 1.23
C LYS A 140 6.92 11.03 1.37
N LEU A 141 8.05 10.44 1.76
CA LEU A 141 9.36 11.11 1.70
C LEU A 141 9.92 11.09 0.26
N VAL A 142 9.27 11.85 -0.62
CA VAL A 142 9.63 12.03 -2.03
C VAL A 142 10.78 13.02 -2.22
N MET A 143 11.30 13.15 -3.45
CA MET A 143 12.44 14.00 -3.77
C MET A 143 12.31 15.44 -3.29
N GLU A 144 11.15 16.07 -3.48
CA GLU A 144 10.89 17.46 -3.10
C GLU A 144 11.00 17.65 -1.58
N ARG A 145 10.55 16.65 -0.81
CA ARG A 145 10.65 16.66 0.65
C ARG A 145 12.06 16.35 1.13
N LEU A 146 12.79 15.50 0.42
CA LEU A 146 14.22 15.31 0.65
C LEU A 146 15.01 16.60 0.38
N TRP A 147 14.70 17.31 -0.71
CA TRP A 147 15.28 18.62 -1.03
C TRP A 147 15.00 19.63 0.09
N LEU A 148 13.75 19.73 0.57
CA LEU A 148 13.38 20.59 1.70
C LEU A 148 14.13 20.22 2.99
N LEU A 149 14.28 18.92 3.28
CA LEU A 149 15.04 18.42 4.42
C LEU A 149 16.51 18.86 4.34
N MET A 150 17.15 18.67 3.19
CA MET A 150 18.55 19.07 2.97
C MET A 150 18.73 20.59 3.00
N ARG A 151 17.79 21.36 2.45
CA ARG A 151 17.77 22.83 2.57
C ARG A 151 17.64 23.28 4.02
N ARG A 152 16.82 22.61 4.83
CA ARG A 152 16.69 22.91 6.26
C ARG A 152 17.97 22.58 7.03
N LEU A 153 18.67 21.51 6.64
CA LEU A 153 20.00 21.19 7.16
C LEU A 153 21.03 22.29 6.80
N GLN A 154 21.04 22.77 5.55
CA GLN A 154 21.86 23.93 5.17
C GLN A 154 21.51 25.18 5.98
N GLY A 155 20.22 25.38 6.28
CA GLY A 155 19.72 26.45 7.15
C GLY A 155 20.22 26.38 8.60
N GLN A 156 20.83 25.27 9.03
CA GLN A 156 21.57 25.19 10.31
C GLN A 156 22.99 25.77 10.21
N GLY A 157 23.34 26.42 9.08
CA GLY A 157 24.68 26.93 8.81
C GLY A 157 25.65 25.85 8.33
N ILE A 158 25.16 24.69 7.88
CA ILE A 158 25.98 23.56 7.46
C ILE A 158 26.11 23.55 5.94
N GLN A 159 27.31 23.70 5.42
CA GLN A 159 27.65 23.61 3.99
C GLN A 159 28.60 22.44 3.71
N VAL A 160 29.45 22.12 4.68
CA VAL A 160 30.39 20.99 4.64
C VAL A 160 30.13 20.09 5.84
N ILE A 161 30.03 18.78 5.63
CA ILE A 161 29.97 17.78 6.68
C ILE A 161 31.32 17.06 6.71
N VAL A 162 32.10 17.30 7.76
CA VAL A 162 33.36 16.63 8.07
C VAL A 162 33.06 15.45 9.01
N GLY A 163 32.45 14.43 8.42
CA GLY A 163 31.94 13.24 9.07
C GLY A 163 30.96 12.52 8.14
N ASP A 164 30.07 11.71 8.71
CA ASP A 164 29.09 10.92 7.96
C ASP A 164 27.68 11.54 7.99
N ILE A 165 26.87 11.17 7.00
CA ILE A 165 25.42 11.18 7.15
C ILE A 165 24.98 9.76 7.48
N VAL A 166 24.36 9.57 8.64
CA VAL A 166 23.99 8.26 9.18
C VAL A 166 22.48 8.08 9.06
N LEU A 167 22.06 6.99 8.42
CA LEU A 167 20.65 6.64 8.20
C LEU A 167 20.21 5.62 9.26
N ASP A 168 19.30 6.04 10.13
CA ASP A 168 18.72 5.16 11.15
C ASP A 168 17.39 4.59 10.64
N ARG A 169 17.36 3.27 10.45
CA ARG A 169 16.21 2.51 9.93
C ARG A 169 15.61 1.57 10.98
N THR A 170 16.02 1.70 12.25
CA THR A 170 15.69 0.73 13.30
C THR A 170 14.21 0.66 13.69
N ALA A 171 13.40 1.62 13.23
CA ALA A 171 11.95 1.58 13.43
C ALA A 171 11.30 0.36 12.75
N PHE A 172 11.90 -0.16 11.66
CA PHE A 172 11.37 -1.30 10.91
C PHE A 172 12.33 -2.48 11.03
N ASP A 173 11.82 -3.61 11.49
CA ASP A 173 12.50 -4.90 11.47
C ASP A 173 11.80 -5.78 10.42
N VAL A 174 12.16 -5.51 9.17
CA VAL A 174 11.58 -6.15 7.98
C VAL A 174 12.73 -6.76 7.18
N PRO A 175 12.69 -8.08 6.90
CA PRO A 175 13.74 -8.73 6.13
C PRO A 175 13.76 -8.21 4.69
N ASP A 176 14.96 -8.22 4.08
CA ASP A 176 15.13 -7.96 2.65
C ASP A 176 14.26 -8.94 1.85
N GLN A 177 13.50 -8.42 0.90
CA GLN A 177 12.63 -9.21 0.03
C GLN A 177 13.19 -9.19 -1.38
N ASP A 178 13.19 -10.35 -2.05
CA ASP A 178 13.46 -10.43 -3.49
C ASP A 178 12.34 -9.73 -4.27
N PRO A 179 12.63 -8.59 -4.95
CA PRO A 179 11.63 -7.85 -5.71
C PRO A 179 11.09 -8.63 -6.92
N ALA A 180 11.80 -9.67 -7.39
CA ALA A 180 11.36 -10.51 -8.50
C ALA A 180 10.39 -11.63 -8.05
N ARG A 181 10.25 -11.90 -6.75
CA ARG A 181 9.53 -13.07 -6.23
C ARG A 181 8.08 -13.20 -6.70
N PHE A 182 7.39 -12.08 -6.94
CA PHE A 182 5.96 -12.09 -7.24
C PHE A 182 5.62 -12.46 -8.70
N ASP A 183 6.40 -11.93 -9.65
CA ASP A 183 6.12 -11.99 -11.09
C ASP A 183 7.36 -11.95 -11.99
N GLY A 184 8.58 -11.98 -11.43
CA GLY A 184 9.83 -11.93 -12.18
C GLY A 184 10.22 -10.52 -12.65
N GLU A 185 9.55 -9.47 -12.17
CA GLU A 185 9.73 -8.10 -12.66
C GLU A 185 10.32 -7.17 -11.57
N PRO A 186 11.59 -7.36 -11.16
CA PRO A 186 12.16 -6.68 -9.98
C PRO A 186 12.25 -5.15 -10.11
N LEU A 187 12.30 -4.64 -11.35
CA LEU A 187 12.43 -3.21 -11.63
C LEU A 187 11.08 -2.47 -11.74
N ARG A 188 9.96 -3.17 -11.51
CA ARG A 188 8.65 -2.52 -11.46
C ARG A 188 8.46 -1.83 -10.11
N PRO A 189 8.10 -0.52 -10.08
CA PRO A 189 7.89 0.22 -8.82
C PRO A 189 6.89 -0.44 -7.85
N TYR A 190 5.93 -1.21 -8.36
CA TYR A 190 4.95 -1.89 -7.51
C TYR A 190 5.54 -3.07 -6.71
N ASN A 191 6.75 -3.54 -7.06
CA ASN A 191 7.51 -4.59 -6.36
C ASN A 191 8.50 -4.01 -5.34
N ALA A 192 8.55 -2.69 -5.15
CA ALA A 192 9.42 -2.07 -4.15
C ALA A 192 9.03 -2.48 -2.72
N SER A 193 10.04 -2.85 -1.92
CA SER A 193 9.89 -3.25 -0.51
C SER A 193 9.83 -2.04 0.43
N PRO A 194 9.06 -2.11 1.53
CA PRO A 194 8.96 -1.02 2.51
C PRO A 194 10.29 -0.78 3.23
N ASP A 195 10.40 0.36 3.90
CA ASP A 195 11.63 0.79 4.57
C ASP A 195 11.32 1.85 5.62
N ALA A 196 11.91 1.81 6.81
CA ALA A 196 11.76 2.89 7.77
C ALA A 196 12.13 4.26 7.17
N LEU A 197 13.10 4.30 6.24
CA LEU A 197 13.46 5.48 5.46
C LEU A 197 13.17 5.28 3.97
N LEU A 198 11.89 5.15 3.62
CA LEU A 198 11.45 5.00 2.23
C LEU A 198 11.57 6.32 1.47
N LEU A 199 12.69 6.48 0.78
CA LEU A 199 12.91 7.60 -0.12
C LEU A 199 12.36 7.31 -1.51
N ASN A 200 11.57 8.24 -2.04
CA ASN A 200 11.03 8.25 -3.40
C ASN A 200 10.53 6.88 -3.90
N TYR A 201 9.85 6.14 -3.01
CA TYR A 201 9.32 4.79 -3.30
C TYR A 201 10.39 3.79 -3.78
N LYS A 202 11.67 3.98 -3.42
CA LYS A 202 12.82 3.22 -3.95
C LYS A 202 12.84 3.18 -5.48
N SER A 203 12.43 4.26 -6.12
CA SER A 203 12.29 4.34 -7.56
C SER A 203 12.93 5.62 -8.11
N SER A 204 13.53 5.51 -9.29
CA SER A 204 13.95 6.65 -10.10
C SER A 204 12.95 6.87 -11.23
N VAL A 205 12.67 8.13 -11.54
CA VAL A 205 11.86 8.55 -12.66
C VAL A 205 12.79 9.07 -13.75
N MET A 206 12.69 8.49 -14.93
CA MET A 206 13.38 8.94 -16.13
C MET A 206 12.40 9.68 -17.04
N THR A 207 12.70 10.93 -17.38
CA THR A 207 11.91 11.73 -18.33
C THR A 207 12.68 11.90 -19.62
N PHE A 208 12.11 11.43 -20.72
CA PHE A 208 12.67 11.48 -22.06
C PHE A 208 12.00 12.61 -22.85
N VAL A 209 12.79 13.57 -23.31
CA VAL A 209 12.31 14.71 -24.11
C VAL A 209 13.03 14.71 -25.47
N PRO A 210 12.33 14.46 -26.58
CA PRO A 210 12.96 14.45 -27.90
C PRO A 210 13.38 15.87 -28.34
N ASP A 211 14.61 15.98 -28.85
CA ASP A 211 15.20 17.17 -29.46
C ASP A 211 15.52 16.84 -30.92
N ALA A 212 14.55 17.09 -31.80
CA ALA A 212 14.64 16.72 -33.22
C ALA A 212 15.78 17.44 -33.95
N ALA A 213 16.10 18.68 -33.55
CA ALA A 213 17.20 19.44 -34.14
C ALA A 213 18.57 18.84 -33.78
N ALA A 214 18.71 18.33 -32.55
CA ALA A 214 19.93 17.67 -32.10
C ALA A 214 20.03 16.18 -32.48
N GLY A 215 18.95 15.59 -33.02
CA GLY A 215 18.92 14.16 -33.38
C GLY A 215 18.95 13.20 -32.17
N LEU A 216 18.63 13.69 -30.97
CA LEU A 216 18.65 12.93 -29.72
C LEU A 216 17.44 13.23 -28.83
N ALA A 217 17.15 12.38 -27.86
CA ALA A 217 16.29 12.69 -26.74
C ALA A 217 17.13 12.92 -25.48
N ARG A 218 16.81 13.97 -24.72
CA ARG A 218 17.42 14.27 -23.42
C ARG A 218 16.74 13.44 -22.34
N VAL A 219 17.52 12.94 -21.39
CA VAL A 219 17.04 12.10 -20.28
C VAL A 219 17.31 12.82 -18.97
N GLN A 220 16.24 13.20 -18.28
CA GLN A 220 16.28 13.69 -16.91
C GLN A 220 16.03 12.54 -15.94
N TYR A 221 16.68 12.59 -14.78
CA TYR A 221 16.62 11.54 -13.77
C TYR A 221 16.33 12.12 -12.38
N ASP A 222 15.25 11.66 -11.79
CA ASP A 222 14.84 12.09 -10.45
C ASP A 222 14.70 10.87 -9.52
N PRO A 223 15.28 10.86 -8.30
CA PRO A 223 16.14 11.89 -7.71
C PRO A 223 17.59 11.85 -8.23
N PRO A 224 18.43 12.85 -7.89
CA PRO A 224 19.88 12.71 -8.00
C PRO A 224 20.37 11.54 -7.13
N LEU A 225 21.21 10.68 -7.70
CA LEU A 225 21.78 9.51 -7.03
C LEU A 225 23.30 9.58 -7.07
N ALA A 226 23.94 9.60 -5.90
CA ALA A 226 25.40 9.56 -5.83
C ALA A 226 25.96 8.21 -6.30
N GLY A 227 27.10 8.26 -6.99
CA GLY A 227 27.80 7.07 -7.48
C GLY A 227 27.02 6.27 -8.53
N VAL A 228 26.05 6.88 -9.22
CA VAL A 228 25.33 6.26 -10.34
C VAL A 228 25.63 7.03 -11.62
N GLN A 229 26.27 6.37 -12.59
CA GLN A 229 26.51 6.90 -13.92
C GLN A 229 25.20 6.86 -14.71
N ARG A 230 24.79 8.00 -15.29
CA ARG A 230 23.50 8.13 -15.97
C ARG A 230 23.71 8.73 -17.34
N GLN A 231 23.24 8.03 -18.37
CA GLN A 231 23.35 8.48 -19.75
C GLN A 231 22.39 9.65 -20.03
N PRO A 232 22.88 10.87 -20.29
CA PRO A 232 22.03 12.07 -20.35
C PRO A 232 21.21 12.17 -21.63
N THR A 233 21.52 11.37 -22.65
CA THR A 233 20.84 11.41 -23.96
C THR A 233 20.77 10.03 -24.62
N VAL A 234 19.78 9.82 -25.48
CA VAL A 234 19.68 8.65 -26.35
C VAL A 234 19.42 9.11 -27.79
N ALA A 235 19.97 8.44 -28.79
CA ALA A 235 19.75 8.81 -30.19
C ALA A 235 18.27 8.68 -30.56
N LEU A 236 17.78 9.55 -31.44
CA LEU A 236 16.43 9.39 -31.99
C LEU A 236 16.39 8.25 -33.01
N ALA A 237 15.23 7.60 -33.12
CA ALA A 237 14.97 6.68 -34.21
C ALA A 237 14.92 7.43 -35.56
N ALA A 238 14.97 6.68 -36.67
CA ALA A 238 14.85 7.26 -38.00
C ALA A 238 13.58 8.13 -38.14
N PRO A 239 13.63 9.23 -38.91
CA PRO A 239 12.46 10.07 -39.15
C PRO A 239 11.26 9.24 -39.64
N GLY A 240 10.08 9.50 -39.08
CA GLY A 240 8.86 8.77 -39.41
C GLY A 240 8.64 7.48 -38.62
N ALA A 241 9.55 7.07 -37.74
CA ALA A 241 9.31 5.93 -36.84
C ALA A 241 8.16 6.22 -35.85
N ASP A 242 7.18 5.32 -35.80
CA ASP A 242 6.10 5.37 -34.82
C ASP A 242 6.62 5.17 -33.39
N CYS A 243 5.88 5.69 -32.40
CA CYS A 243 6.28 5.55 -30.99
C CYS A 243 6.35 4.08 -30.55
N GLY A 244 5.37 3.27 -30.95
CA GLY A 244 5.32 1.84 -30.66
C GLY A 244 5.65 1.48 -29.20
N ASP A 245 6.38 0.37 -29.04
CA ASP A 245 6.99 -0.01 -27.77
C ASP A 245 8.38 0.62 -27.61
N TRP A 246 8.38 1.92 -27.35
CA TRP A 246 9.59 2.72 -27.16
C TRP A 246 10.48 2.21 -26.02
N ARG A 247 9.93 1.54 -24.99
CA ARG A 247 10.73 1.02 -23.87
C ARG A 247 11.62 -0.13 -24.30
N THR A 248 11.10 -1.04 -25.12
CA THR A 248 11.90 -2.11 -25.73
C THR A 248 12.89 -1.54 -26.74
N ALA A 249 12.47 -0.54 -27.52
CA ALA A 249 13.34 0.11 -28.51
C ALA A 249 14.56 0.82 -27.88
N LEU A 250 14.46 1.30 -26.64
CA LEU A 250 15.56 1.93 -25.91
C LEU A 250 16.70 0.96 -25.57
N ARG A 251 16.44 -0.35 -25.49
CA ARG A 251 17.39 -1.38 -25.02
C ARG A 251 18.13 -0.92 -23.76
N ALA A 252 17.34 -0.60 -22.74
CA ALA A 252 17.83 -0.04 -21.49
C ALA A 252 18.56 -1.11 -20.65
N GLU A 253 19.74 -0.77 -20.14
CA GLU A 253 20.48 -1.57 -19.16
C GLU A 253 20.26 -0.94 -17.78
N LEU A 254 19.44 -1.61 -16.98
CA LEU A 254 18.94 -1.08 -15.70
C LEU A 254 19.26 -1.97 -14.50
N SER A 255 19.89 -3.12 -14.72
CA SER A 255 20.21 -4.10 -13.66
C SER A 255 21.49 -3.78 -12.88
N ASP A 256 22.38 -2.95 -13.45
CA ASP A 256 23.58 -2.49 -12.74
C ASP A 256 23.21 -1.33 -11.80
N PRO A 257 23.37 -1.46 -10.47
CA PRO A 257 23.02 -0.41 -9.53
C PRO A 257 23.92 0.83 -9.61
N SER A 258 25.03 0.77 -10.34
CA SER A 258 25.98 1.86 -10.53
C SER A 258 25.82 2.58 -11.88
N LYS A 259 24.99 2.07 -12.79
CA LYS A 259 24.90 2.61 -14.15
C LYS A 259 23.52 2.45 -14.78
N VAL A 260 23.07 3.48 -15.47
CA VAL A 260 21.91 3.45 -16.38
C VAL A 260 22.38 3.84 -17.78
N SER A 261 22.21 2.92 -18.75
CA SER A 261 22.53 3.12 -20.17
C SER A 261 21.41 2.69 -21.10
N PHE A 262 21.42 3.22 -22.31
CA PHE A 262 20.50 2.91 -23.41
C PHE A 262 21.31 2.57 -24.65
N GLN A 263 21.13 1.35 -25.18
CA GLN A 263 21.84 0.89 -26.38
C GLN A 263 20.99 1.01 -27.66
N GLY A 264 19.75 1.45 -27.52
CA GLY A 264 18.80 1.59 -28.61
C GLY A 264 18.53 3.03 -28.98
N VAL A 265 17.30 3.28 -29.42
CA VAL A 265 16.87 4.58 -29.94
C VAL A 265 15.53 5.00 -29.33
N TYR A 266 15.24 6.29 -29.39
CA TYR A 266 13.98 6.86 -28.94
C TYR A 266 13.17 7.43 -30.11
N PRO A 267 11.96 6.93 -30.42
CA PRO A 267 11.15 7.51 -31.48
C PRO A 267 10.63 8.90 -31.11
N ALA A 268 10.93 9.91 -31.93
CA ALA A 268 10.49 11.29 -31.69
C ALA A 268 8.96 11.42 -31.63
N ALA A 269 8.22 10.57 -32.35
CA ALA A 269 6.76 10.49 -32.34
C ALA A 269 6.18 10.16 -30.96
N CYS A 270 6.98 9.69 -30.01
CA CYS A 270 6.54 9.48 -28.64
C CYS A 270 6.20 10.77 -27.89
N GLY A 271 6.73 11.93 -28.32
CA GLY A 271 6.70 13.16 -27.53
C GLY A 271 7.50 12.98 -26.24
N GLU A 272 7.17 13.75 -25.20
CA GLU A 272 7.73 13.51 -23.87
C GLU A 272 7.18 12.21 -23.26
N ARG A 273 8.05 11.41 -22.64
CA ARG A 273 7.64 10.23 -21.87
C ARG A 273 8.32 10.13 -20.52
N VAL A 274 7.57 9.65 -19.55
CA VAL A 274 8.03 9.39 -18.18
C VAL A 274 8.09 7.88 -17.94
N TRP A 275 9.19 7.41 -17.36
CA TRP A 275 9.40 6.01 -17.00
C TRP A 275 9.89 5.89 -15.55
N PRO A 276 8.99 5.52 -14.61
CA PRO A 276 9.40 5.15 -13.27
C PRO A 276 9.95 3.73 -13.25
N VAL A 277 11.10 3.54 -12.59
CA VAL A 277 11.83 2.28 -12.47
C VAL A 277 12.27 2.09 -11.02
N ALA A 278 12.00 0.92 -10.44
CA ALA A 278 12.50 0.58 -9.11
C ALA A 278 14.02 0.42 -9.13
N ALA A 279 14.68 0.74 -8.02
CA ALA A 279 16.14 0.65 -7.91
C ALA A 279 16.62 -0.80 -8.05
N ALA A 280 17.67 -1.01 -8.84
CA ALA A 280 18.35 -2.32 -8.93
C ALA A 280 18.99 -2.74 -7.60
N ASP A 281 19.40 -1.77 -6.78
CA ASP A 281 19.78 -1.96 -5.38
C ASP A 281 18.80 -1.19 -4.48
N PRO A 282 17.70 -1.85 -4.03
CA PRO A 282 16.71 -1.23 -3.16
C PRO A 282 17.27 -0.78 -1.81
N ARG A 283 18.31 -1.43 -1.29
CA ARG A 283 18.85 -1.18 0.06
C ARG A 283 19.75 0.05 0.07
N GLY A 284 20.60 0.19 -0.93
CA GLY A 284 21.49 1.35 -1.12
C GLY A 284 20.79 2.60 -1.67
N PHE A 285 19.56 2.49 -2.18
CA PHE A 285 18.84 3.62 -2.79
C PHE A 285 18.78 4.86 -1.90
N ALA A 286 18.44 4.69 -0.61
CA ALA A 286 18.30 5.81 0.31
C ALA A 286 19.60 6.58 0.52
N ALA A 287 20.72 5.86 0.69
CA ALA A 287 22.05 6.45 0.85
C ALA A 287 22.45 7.25 -0.40
N ARG A 288 22.26 6.66 -1.59
CA ARG A 288 22.56 7.32 -2.86
C ARG A 288 21.71 8.56 -3.09
N ALA A 289 20.42 8.52 -2.76
CA ALA A 289 19.51 9.65 -2.92
C ALA A 289 19.83 10.80 -1.94
N VAL A 290 20.11 10.48 -0.68
CA VAL A 290 20.53 11.46 0.34
C VAL A 290 21.81 12.16 -0.07
N GLU A 291 22.83 11.40 -0.43
CA GLU A 291 24.11 11.98 -0.86
C GLU A 291 23.98 12.76 -2.16
N GLY A 292 23.25 12.19 -3.13
CA GLY A 292 22.99 12.82 -4.42
C GLY A 292 22.33 14.18 -4.24
N MET A 293 21.26 14.25 -3.43
CA MET A 293 20.57 15.51 -3.15
C MET A 293 21.44 16.51 -2.38
N TRP A 294 22.21 16.05 -1.40
CA TRP A 294 23.12 16.94 -0.65
C TRP A 294 24.14 17.60 -1.58
N ARG A 295 24.74 16.83 -2.49
CA ARG A 295 25.73 17.32 -3.47
C ARG A 295 25.09 18.22 -4.53
N GLU A 296 23.90 17.86 -5.02
CA GLU A 296 23.12 18.68 -5.98
C GLU A 296 22.85 20.09 -5.43
N LEU A 297 22.61 20.19 -4.12
CA LEU A 297 22.41 21.46 -3.41
C LEU A 297 23.71 22.22 -3.10
N GLY A 298 24.86 21.76 -3.61
CA GLY A 298 26.18 22.34 -3.37
C GLY A 298 26.82 21.95 -2.03
N GLY A 299 26.20 21.05 -1.27
CA GLY A 299 26.74 20.52 -0.02
C GLY A 299 27.97 19.64 -0.27
N LYS A 300 28.95 19.73 0.62
CA LYS A 300 30.17 18.89 0.59
C LYS A 300 30.12 17.87 1.72
N LEU A 301 30.59 16.65 1.46
CA LEU A 301 30.66 15.56 2.42
C LEU A 301 32.05 14.92 2.31
N THR A 302 32.78 14.85 3.42
CA THR A 302 34.11 14.20 3.45
C THR A 302 34.06 12.73 3.87
N GLY A 303 33.04 12.34 4.64
CA GLY A 303 32.77 10.95 4.98
C GLY A 303 31.83 10.30 3.97
N SER A 304 30.95 9.43 4.46
CA SER A 304 30.03 8.64 3.65
C SER A 304 28.58 8.74 4.13
N VAL A 305 27.64 8.34 3.29
CA VAL A 305 26.27 8.07 3.72
C VAL A 305 26.13 6.59 4.01
N ARG A 306 25.83 6.24 5.27
CA ARG A 306 25.82 4.84 5.74
C ARG A 306 24.70 4.59 6.74
N ASP A 307 24.33 3.33 6.92
CA ASP A 307 23.38 2.96 7.97
C ASP A 307 24.03 3.07 9.37
N GLY A 308 23.22 3.34 10.39
CA GLY A 308 23.64 3.37 11.79
C GLY A 308 22.53 3.88 12.70
N LYS A 309 22.72 3.78 14.02
CA LYS A 309 21.72 4.23 15.00
C LYS A 309 21.98 5.64 15.46
N VAL A 310 20.92 6.40 15.73
CA VAL A 310 21.02 7.67 16.45
C VAL A 310 21.61 7.41 17.85
N PRO A 311 22.65 8.13 18.29
CA PRO A 311 23.21 7.97 19.61
C PRO A 311 22.18 8.25 20.72
N PRO A 312 22.12 7.43 21.79
CA PRO A 312 21.24 7.69 22.91
C PRO A 312 21.46 9.09 23.50
N GLY A 313 20.36 9.78 23.84
CA GLY A 313 20.40 11.12 24.43
C GLY A 313 20.62 12.29 23.47
N LEU A 314 20.90 12.03 22.18
CA LEU A 314 20.99 13.08 21.17
C LEU A 314 19.59 13.63 20.88
N LYS A 315 19.41 14.96 20.99
CA LYS A 315 18.14 15.63 20.69
C LYS A 315 18.07 15.98 19.20
N PRO A 316 16.90 15.87 18.55
CA PRO A 316 16.77 16.26 17.15
C PRO A 316 17.04 17.75 16.99
N ALA A 317 17.84 18.11 15.99
CA ALA A 317 18.02 19.50 15.58
C ALA A 317 16.72 20.04 14.96
N PHE A 318 16.03 19.19 14.19
CA PHE A 318 14.69 19.45 13.71
C PHE A 318 13.94 18.17 13.34
N VAL A 319 12.63 18.30 13.11
CA VAL A 319 11.75 17.22 12.65
C VAL A 319 11.04 17.64 11.37
N VAL A 320 10.94 16.71 10.41
CA VAL A 320 10.20 16.90 9.16
C VAL A 320 8.91 16.06 9.21
N PRO A 321 7.72 16.68 9.37
CA PRO A 321 6.46 15.96 9.37
C PRO A 321 6.01 15.60 7.95
N SER A 322 5.43 14.42 7.76
CA SER A 322 4.72 14.00 6.54
C SER A 322 3.45 14.82 6.31
N PRO A 323 2.84 14.72 5.11
CA PRO A 323 1.42 15.01 4.97
C PRO A 323 0.58 14.12 5.89
N ALA A 324 -0.63 14.55 6.19
CA ALA A 324 -1.54 13.82 7.06
C ALA A 324 -1.95 12.46 6.45
N LEU A 325 -2.32 11.50 7.31
CA LEU A 325 -2.75 10.17 6.91
C LEU A 325 -3.88 10.19 5.88
N ALA A 326 -4.82 11.14 5.97
CA ALA A 326 -5.89 11.28 4.98
C ALA A 326 -5.34 11.50 3.55
N GLU A 327 -4.32 12.34 3.38
CA GLU A 327 -3.66 12.56 2.09
C GLU A 327 -2.88 11.33 1.61
N VAL A 328 -2.19 10.66 2.54
CA VAL A 328 -1.47 9.42 2.24
C VAL A 328 -2.44 8.33 1.78
N VAL A 329 -3.56 8.15 2.47
CA VAL A 329 -4.61 7.18 2.11
C VAL A 329 -5.23 7.51 0.75
N ARG A 330 -5.43 8.80 0.45
CA ARG A 330 -5.82 9.25 -0.89
C ARG A 330 -4.85 8.76 -1.96
N ASP A 331 -3.55 8.97 -1.78
CA ASP A 331 -2.56 8.53 -2.78
C ASP A 331 -2.47 7.00 -2.88
N VAL A 332 -2.55 6.30 -1.75
CA VAL A 332 -2.62 4.83 -1.71
C VAL A 332 -3.80 4.33 -2.53
N ASN A 333 -4.99 4.92 -2.36
CA ASN A 333 -6.20 4.40 -2.98
C ASN A 333 -6.39 4.88 -4.43
N LYS A 334 -6.11 6.15 -4.74
CA LYS A 334 -6.21 6.72 -6.10
C LYS A 334 -5.23 6.08 -7.07
N TYR A 335 -3.97 5.92 -6.66
CA TYR A 335 -2.90 5.40 -7.50
C TYR A 335 -2.59 3.93 -7.24
N SER A 336 -3.26 3.31 -6.26
CA SER A 336 -3.05 1.91 -5.87
C SER A 336 -1.61 1.60 -5.46
N ASN A 337 -0.92 2.54 -4.80
CA ASN A 337 0.50 2.43 -4.49
C ASN A 337 0.76 1.30 -3.47
N ASN A 338 1.52 0.28 -3.87
CA ASN A 338 1.78 -0.90 -3.04
C ASN A 338 2.67 -0.58 -1.85
N VAL A 339 3.84 0.02 -2.08
CA VAL A 339 4.81 0.25 -1.01
C VAL A 339 4.27 1.24 0.03
N MET A 340 3.48 2.23 -0.37
CA MET A 340 2.77 3.11 0.57
C MET A 340 1.74 2.35 1.42
N ALA A 341 1.00 1.39 0.84
CA ALA A 341 0.09 0.56 1.63
C ALA A 341 0.84 -0.33 2.64
N GLN A 342 1.99 -0.88 2.25
CA GLN A 342 2.84 -1.66 3.16
C GLN A 342 3.39 -0.79 4.30
N GLN A 343 3.78 0.46 4.02
CA GLN A 343 4.20 1.43 5.04
C GLN A 343 3.11 1.70 6.07
N VAL A 344 1.89 2.00 5.59
CA VAL A 344 0.73 2.24 6.46
C VAL A 344 0.43 1.00 7.30
N PHE A 345 0.49 -0.19 6.70
CA PHE A 345 0.30 -1.46 7.40
C PHE A 345 1.34 -1.66 8.51
N LEU A 346 2.62 -1.49 8.21
CA LEU A 346 3.72 -1.60 9.17
C LEU A 346 3.66 -0.52 10.26
N THR A 347 3.15 0.67 9.95
CA THR A 347 2.95 1.74 10.92
C THR A 347 1.98 1.34 12.03
N LEU A 348 0.95 0.52 11.74
CA LEU A 348 0.05 -0.02 12.77
C LEU A 348 0.82 -0.81 13.84
N ALA A 349 1.78 -1.63 13.41
CA ALA A 349 2.65 -2.37 14.31
C ALA A 349 3.60 -1.44 15.06
N LEU A 350 4.23 -0.48 14.37
CA LEU A 350 5.15 0.48 14.97
C LEU A 350 4.49 1.23 16.14
N GLN A 351 3.28 1.74 15.93
CA GLN A 351 2.55 2.51 16.95
C GLN A 351 2.12 1.64 18.14
N LYS A 352 1.83 0.36 17.92
CA LYS A 352 1.42 -0.56 18.98
C LYS A 352 2.61 -1.15 19.76
N ASN A 353 3.67 -1.50 19.06
CA ASN A 353 4.75 -2.36 19.57
C ASN A 353 6.10 -1.64 19.72
N GLY A 354 6.24 -0.42 19.19
CA GLY A 354 7.50 0.34 19.16
C GLY A 354 8.48 -0.08 18.05
N VAL A 355 8.19 -1.18 17.34
CA VAL A 355 8.93 -1.66 16.17
C VAL A 355 7.95 -2.22 15.14
N ALA A 356 8.21 -1.96 13.85
CA ALA A 356 7.38 -2.45 12.77
C ALA A 356 7.87 -3.81 12.27
N THR A 357 7.02 -4.83 12.36
CA THR A 357 7.21 -6.13 11.70
C THR A 357 5.93 -6.51 10.96
N PHE A 358 6.04 -7.31 9.90
CA PHE A 358 4.86 -7.79 9.19
C PHE A 358 3.95 -8.65 10.07
N ASP A 359 4.51 -9.49 10.94
CA ASP A 359 3.72 -10.28 11.91
C ASP A 359 3.00 -9.40 12.91
N GLY A 360 3.67 -8.38 13.45
CA GLY A 360 3.04 -7.41 14.34
C GLY A 360 1.90 -6.67 13.64
N ALA A 361 2.08 -6.30 12.37
CA ALA A 361 1.06 -5.59 11.60
C ALA A 361 -0.15 -6.47 11.31
N ARG A 362 0.07 -7.75 10.95
CA ARG A 362 -1.00 -8.75 10.79
C ARG A 362 -1.79 -8.92 12.08
N GLU A 363 -1.10 -9.02 13.22
CA GLU A 363 -1.73 -9.21 14.51
C GLU A 363 -2.57 -8.00 14.93
N VAL A 364 -2.03 -6.77 14.79
CA VAL A 364 -2.79 -5.54 15.07
C VAL A 364 -4.03 -5.44 14.19
N LEU A 365 -3.89 -5.72 12.90
CA LEU A 365 -5.01 -5.66 11.96
C LEU A 365 -6.07 -6.74 12.24
N ARG A 366 -5.64 -7.95 12.62
CA ARG A 366 -6.51 -9.06 13.02
C ARG A 366 -7.32 -8.71 14.27
N GLN A 367 -6.67 -8.16 15.30
CA GLN A 367 -7.34 -7.72 16.54
C GLN A 367 -8.35 -6.61 16.25
N TRP A 368 -7.98 -5.60 15.47
CA TRP A 368 -8.90 -4.54 15.05
C TRP A 368 -10.08 -5.11 14.26
N TRP A 369 -9.85 -6.03 13.32
CA TRP A 369 -10.92 -6.64 12.53
C TRP A 369 -11.91 -7.38 13.41
N GLN A 370 -11.45 -8.24 14.32
CA GLN A 370 -12.33 -8.98 15.24
C GLN A 370 -13.16 -8.03 16.11
N ALA A 371 -12.54 -6.96 16.61
CA ALA A 371 -13.21 -5.99 17.45
C ALA A 371 -14.28 -5.17 16.69
N ARG A 372 -14.05 -4.86 15.41
CA ARG A 372 -14.92 -3.97 14.63
C ARG A 372 -15.92 -4.68 13.73
N MET A 373 -15.58 -5.86 13.24
CA MET A 373 -16.37 -6.61 12.25
C MET A 373 -17.13 -7.78 12.86
N GLY A 374 -16.85 -8.12 14.13
CA GLY A 374 -17.57 -9.16 14.87
C GLY A 374 -17.32 -10.55 14.29
N ASP A 375 -18.40 -11.19 13.85
CA ASP A 375 -18.45 -12.55 13.30
C ASP A 375 -18.10 -12.64 11.80
N ALA A 376 -17.81 -11.51 11.15
CA ALA A 376 -17.40 -11.51 9.74
C ALA A 376 -16.08 -12.27 9.54
N ASP A 377 -15.99 -13.04 8.44
CA ASP A 377 -14.80 -13.81 8.09
C ASP A 377 -13.53 -12.96 8.14
N LEU A 378 -12.48 -13.52 8.75
CA LEU A 378 -11.20 -12.84 8.89
C LEU A 378 -10.47 -12.78 7.53
N PRO A 379 -9.99 -11.59 7.11
CA PRO A 379 -9.10 -11.50 5.96
C PRO A 379 -7.77 -12.20 6.26
N GLN A 380 -7.28 -12.95 5.28
CA GLN A 380 -5.89 -13.41 5.27
C GLN A 380 -5.04 -12.31 4.64
N VAL A 381 -4.44 -11.48 5.50
CA VAL A 381 -3.60 -10.36 5.09
C VAL A 381 -2.14 -10.78 5.13
N ASP A 382 -1.43 -10.60 4.01
CA ASP A 382 0.00 -10.86 3.91
C ASP A 382 0.81 -9.60 4.21
N ASN A 383 0.80 -8.63 3.29
CA ASN A 383 1.61 -7.40 3.34
C ASN A 383 0.77 -6.10 3.40
N GLY A 384 -0.56 -6.19 3.51
CA GLY A 384 -1.48 -5.04 3.52
C GLY A 384 -1.72 -4.38 2.15
N ALA A 385 -0.89 -4.65 1.13
CA ALA A 385 -1.09 -4.12 -0.21
C ALA A 385 -1.98 -5.01 -1.09
N GLY A 386 -2.04 -6.32 -0.82
CA GLY A 386 -2.72 -7.29 -1.67
C GLY A 386 -1.91 -7.71 -2.90
N LEU A 387 -0.63 -7.32 -2.97
CA LEU A 387 0.34 -7.93 -3.88
C LEU A 387 0.83 -9.23 -3.25
N SER A 388 -0.02 -10.26 -3.31
CA SER A 388 0.22 -11.56 -2.68
C SER A 388 -0.58 -12.62 -3.40
N ARG A 389 0.00 -13.83 -3.53
CA ARG A 389 -0.72 -15.01 -4.04
C ARG A 389 -1.60 -15.64 -2.98
N ASP A 390 -1.31 -15.38 -1.70
CA ASP A 390 -1.90 -16.05 -0.55
C ASP A 390 -3.01 -15.21 0.10
N ALA A 391 -3.05 -13.90 -0.15
CA ALA A 391 -4.10 -13.04 0.40
C ALA A 391 -5.51 -13.55 0.05
N ARG A 392 -6.40 -13.63 1.04
CA ARG A 392 -7.80 -14.04 0.87
C ARG A 392 -8.74 -13.10 1.62
N LEU A 393 -9.89 -12.84 1.02
CA LEU A 393 -10.98 -12.05 1.60
C LEU A 393 -12.29 -12.45 0.93
N THR A 394 -13.39 -12.52 1.67
CA THR A 394 -14.72 -12.77 1.07
C THR A 394 -15.36 -11.45 0.66
N ALA A 395 -16.17 -11.47 -0.40
CA ALA A 395 -16.89 -10.26 -0.84
C ALA A 395 -17.85 -9.76 0.24
N GLN A 396 -18.46 -10.69 1.00
CA GLN A 396 -19.33 -10.36 2.13
C GLN A 396 -18.58 -9.69 3.28
N ALA A 397 -17.41 -10.21 3.67
CA ALA A 397 -16.60 -9.63 4.73
C ALA A 397 -16.14 -8.20 4.38
N LEU A 398 -15.70 -7.97 3.14
CA LEU A 398 -15.32 -6.63 2.69
C LEU A 398 -16.54 -5.70 2.62
N ALA A 399 -17.69 -6.18 2.16
CA ALA A 399 -18.91 -5.39 2.12
C ALA A 399 -19.37 -4.98 3.53
N ARG A 400 -19.27 -5.89 4.50
CA ARG A 400 -19.54 -5.63 5.92
C ARG A 400 -18.63 -4.52 6.44
N MET A 401 -17.33 -4.59 6.17
CA MET A 401 -16.37 -3.55 6.55
C MET A 401 -16.73 -2.19 5.95
N LEU A 402 -17.11 -2.15 4.66
CA LEU A 402 -17.51 -0.91 4.00
C LEU A 402 -18.82 -0.32 4.56
N GLN A 403 -19.78 -1.15 5.00
CA GLN A 403 -20.96 -0.64 5.71
C GLN A 403 -20.58 -0.02 7.07
N VAL A 404 -19.67 -0.65 7.81
CA VAL A 404 -19.15 -0.08 9.08
C VAL A 404 -18.42 1.23 8.81
N ALA A 405 -17.58 1.27 7.76
CA ALA A 405 -16.86 2.46 7.37
C ALA A 405 -17.77 3.61 6.93
N TRP A 406 -18.91 3.31 6.28
CA TRP A 406 -19.87 4.31 5.82
C TRP A 406 -20.50 5.14 6.95
N VAL A 407 -20.70 4.55 8.13
CA VAL A 407 -21.29 5.24 9.29
C VAL A 407 -20.24 5.72 10.29
N SER A 408 -18.95 5.57 9.97
CA SER A 408 -17.84 5.96 10.82
C SER A 408 -17.50 7.45 10.66
N PRO A 409 -16.98 8.14 11.71
CA PRO A 409 -16.51 9.52 11.59
C PRO A 409 -15.44 9.75 10.52
N VAL A 410 -14.64 8.72 10.18
CA VAL A 410 -13.60 8.80 9.14
C VAL A 410 -14.12 8.47 7.74
N MET A 411 -15.43 8.26 7.58
CA MET A 411 -16.06 7.99 6.28
C MET A 411 -15.66 9.01 5.20
N PRO A 412 -15.71 10.33 5.43
CA PRO A 412 -15.43 11.30 4.37
C PRO A 412 -14.04 11.11 3.77
N GLU A 413 -13.03 10.85 4.61
CA GLU A 413 -11.65 10.64 4.19
C GLU A 413 -11.49 9.33 3.40
N LEU A 414 -12.12 8.25 3.87
CA LEU A 414 -12.08 6.99 3.13
C LEU A 414 -12.74 7.14 1.76
N VAL A 415 -13.95 7.71 1.69
CA VAL A 415 -14.68 7.85 0.42
C VAL A 415 -13.94 8.77 -0.56
N ALA A 416 -13.45 9.92 -0.08
CA ALA A 416 -12.69 10.86 -0.90
C ALA A 416 -11.36 10.28 -1.43
N SER A 417 -10.80 9.29 -0.74
CA SER A 417 -9.60 8.58 -1.17
C SER A 417 -9.81 7.66 -2.38
N LEU A 418 -11.03 7.20 -2.64
CA LEU A 418 -11.29 6.17 -3.66
C LEU A 418 -11.38 6.78 -5.07
N PRO A 419 -10.83 6.12 -6.10
CA PRO A 419 -11.01 6.51 -7.50
C PRO A 419 -12.49 6.73 -7.89
N ILE A 420 -12.73 7.74 -8.71
CA ILE A 420 -14.06 8.10 -9.22
C ILE A 420 -14.21 7.55 -10.63
N THR A 421 -15.31 6.83 -10.90
CA THR A 421 -15.59 6.25 -12.23
C THR A 421 -15.54 7.31 -13.33
N GLY A 422 -14.77 7.03 -14.39
CA GLY A 422 -14.64 7.90 -15.56
C GLY A 422 -13.93 9.24 -15.31
N VAL A 423 -13.40 9.49 -14.10
CA VAL A 423 -12.84 10.80 -13.72
C VAL A 423 -11.37 10.70 -13.35
N ASP A 424 -11.00 9.88 -12.36
CA ASP A 424 -9.63 9.89 -11.82
C ASP A 424 -9.09 8.52 -11.40
N GLY A 425 -7.82 8.54 -10.98
CA GLY A 425 -7.12 7.36 -10.48
C GLY A 425 -7.17 6.18 -11.45
N THR A 426 -7.26 4.98 -10.88
CA THR A 426 -7.34 3.73 -11.64
C THR A 426 -8.66 3.52 -12.40
N LEU A 427 -9.67 4.39 -12.20
CA LEU A 427 -10.97 4.33 -12.87
C LEU A 427 -11.20 5.41 -13.92
N ARG A 428 -10.20 6.25 -14.21
CA ARG A 428 -10.29 7.30 -15.23
C ARG A 428 -10.75 6.80 -16.61
N ARG A 429 -10.47 5.53 -16.94
CA ARG A 429 -10.85 4.90 -18.23
C ARG A 429 -12.06 3.98 -18.15
N SER A 430 -12.74 3.91 -17.00
CA SER A 430 -13.99 3.14 -16.86
C SER A 430 -15.01 3.64 -17.88
N GLN A 431 -15.79 2.72 -18.45
CA GLN A 431 -16.87 3.05 -19.40
C GLN A 431 -18.22 3.21 -18.70
N SER A 432 -18.29 2.96 -17.39
CA SER A 432 -19.47 3.26 -16.57
C SER A 432 -19.76 4.77 -16.57
N ARG A 433 -20.99 5.17 -16.23
CA ARG A 433 -21.34 6.60 -16.14
C ARG A 433 -20.39 7.34 -15.20
N ALA A 434 -19.76 8.42 -15.69
CA ALA A 434 -18.79 9.18 -14.93
C ALA A 434 -19.38 9.75 -13.63
N GLY A 435 -18.60 9.73 -12.55
CA GLY A 435 -18.98 10.30 -11.25
C GLY A 435 -19.96 9.47 -10.41
N THR A 436 -20.40 8.31 -10.89
CA THR A 436 -21.44 7.49 -10.22
C THR A 436 -20.91 6.67 -9.05
N ALA A 437 -19.61 6.34 -9.02
CA ALA A 437 -19.06 5.49 -7.98
C ALA A 437 -17.66 5.91 -7.53
N HIS A 438 -17.37 5.60 -6.27
CA HIS A 438 -16.09 5.77 -5.58
C HIS A 438 -15.61 4.37 -5.21
N LEU A 439 -14.67 3.81 -5.99
CA LEU A 439 -14.30 2.41 -5.89
C LEU A 439 -12.78 2.24 -5.94
N LYS A 440 -12.24 1.42 -5.03
CA LYS A 440 -10.89 0.89 -5.15
C LYS A 440 -10.88 -0.21 -6.20
N THR A 441 -9.89 -0.19 -7.10
CA THR A 441 -9.64 -1.30 -8.03
C THR A 441 -8.59 -2.29 -7.49
N GLY A 442 -8.65 -3.52 -7.98
CA GLY A 442 -7.62 -4.55 -7.79
C GLY A 442 -7.31 -5.23 -9.12
N SER A 443 -6.02 -5.42 -9.41
CA SER A 443 -5.59 -6.16 -10.60
C SER A 443 -4.34 -6.96 -10.28
N LEU A 444 -4.35 -8.24 -10.64
CA LEU A 444 -3.19 -9.13 -10.77
C LEU A 444 -3.34 -9.87 -12.11
N ARG A 445 -2.41 -10.76 -12.45
CA ARG A 445 -2.50 -11.61 -13.66
C ARG A 445 -3.84 -12.32 -13.78
N ASP A 446 -4.33 -12.86 -12.67
CA ASP A 446 -5.48 -13.75 -12.56
C ASP A 446 -6.62 -13.16 -11.71
N VAL A 447 -6.57 -11.85 -11.43
CA VAL A 447 -7.54 -11.15 -10.58
C VAL A 447 -7.92 -9.82 -11.18
N MET A 448 -9.22 -9.50 -11.20
CA MET A 448 -9.74 -8.15 -11.43
C MET A 448 -10.85 -7.88 -10.41
N ALA A 449 -10.78 -6.74 -9.72
CA ALA A 449 -11.70 -6.44 -8.64
C ALA A 449 -12.06 -4.95 -8.56
N VAL A 450 -13.25 -4.67 -8.05
CA VAL A 450 -13.67 -3.33 -7.58
C VAL A 450 -14.39 -3.46 -6.24
N ALA A 451 -14.17 -2.49 -5.35
CA ALA A 451 -14.86 -2.42 -4.07
C ALA A 451 -15.03 -0.97 -3.59
N GLY A 452 -16.19 -0.61 -3.07
CA GLY A 452 -16.47 0.71 -2.52
C GLY A 452 -17.94 1.08 -2.62
N TYR A 453 -18.24 2.32 -3.00
CA TYR A 453 -19.58 2.89 -2.94
C TYR A 453 -20.09 3.35 -4.30
N VAL A 454 -21.31 2.95 -4.65
CA VAL A 454 -22.04 3.39 -5.84
C VAL A 454 -23.19 4.29 -5.41
N HIS A 455 -23.35 5.43 -6.08
CA HIS A 455 -24.49 6.32 -5.92
C HIS A 455 -25.58 5.93 -6.92
N ALA A 456 -26.72 5.51 -6.38
CA ALA A 456 -27.86 5.13 -7.20
C ALA A 456 -28.74 6.33 -7.57
N ALA A 457 -29.51 6.17 -8.66
CA ALA A 457 -30.45 7.18 -9.15
C ALA A 457 -31.53 7.56 -8.13
N SER A 458 -31.86 6.68 -7.18
CA SER A 458 -32.79 6.97 -6.07
C SER A 458 -32.23 7.96 -5.03
N GLY A 459 -30.92 8.25 -5.08
CA GLY A 459 -30.20 8.97 -4.04
C GLY A 459 -29.56 8.06 -2.98
N ARG A 460 -29.88 6.75 -2.97
CA ARG A 460 -29.24 5.78 -2.05
C ARG A 460 -27.78 5.53 -2.40
N ARG A 461 -27.06 4.98 -1.44
CA ARG A 461 -25.67 4.56 -1.56
C ARG A 461 -25.58 3.06 -1.34
N TYR A 462 -24.98 2.37 -2.29
CA TYR A 462 -24.74 0.92 -2.20
C TYR A 462 -23.27 0.66 -2.02
N VAL A 463 -22.95 -0.30 -1.16
CA VAL A 463 -21.67 -0.99 -1.18
C VAL A 463 -21.69 -1.99 -2.33
N LEU A 464 -20.72 -1.89 -3.23
CA LEU A 464 -20.43 -2.87 -4.27
C LEU A 464 -19.07 -3.47 -3.97
N VAL A 465 -19.01 -4.81 -3.90
CA VAL A 465 -17.76 -5.57 -3.90
C VAL A 465 -17.88 -6.63 -4.99
N ALA A 466 -17.00 -6.60 -5.97
CA ALA A 466 -16.95 -7.57 -7.05
C ALA A 466 -15.51 -8.00 -7.32
N VAL A 467 -15.26 -9.30 -7.31
CA VAL A 467 -13.95 -9.90 -7.54
C VAL A 467 -14.09 -11.00 -8.57
N VAL A 468 -13.28 -10.93 -9.63
CA VAL A 468 -13.13 -11.97 -10.63
C VAL A 468 -11.78 -12.64 -10.44
N ASN A 469 -11.76 -13.94 -10.12
CA ASN A 469 -10.54 -14.76 -10.12
C ASN A 469 -10.59 -15.76 -11.27
N HIS A 470 -9.72 -15.57 -12.26
CA HIS A 470 -9.62 -16.45 -13.42
C HIS A 470 -8.35 -16.15 -14.21
N ALA A 471 -7.82 -17.12 -14.95
CA ALA A 471 -6.68 -16.91 -15.84
C ALA A 471 -6.93 -15.82 -16.91
N ASN A 472 -8.19 -15.56 -17.26
CA ASN A 472 -8.63 -14.52 -18.20
C ASN A 472 -9.16 -13.24 -17.51
N ALA A 473 -8.80 -12.98 -16.24
CA ALA A 473 -9.33 -11.85 -15.48
C ALA A 473 -9.06 -10.47 -16.13
N GLY A 474 -8.04 -10.36 -17.01
CA GLY A 474 -7.80 -9.15 -17.81
C GLY A 474 -9.01 -8.71 -18.66
N ALA A 475 -9.88 -9.64 -19.06
CA ALA A 475 -11.10 -9.39 -19.82
C ALA A 475 -12.29 -8.93 -18.95
N ALA A 476 -12.17 -8.88 -17.62
CA ALA A 476 -13.29 -8.66 -16.71
C ALA A 476 -13.76 -7.21 -16.59
N ARG A 477 -13.04 -6.22 -17.13
CA ARG A 477 -13.40 -4.79 -16.99
C ARG A 477 -14.85 -4.48 -17.40
N PRO A 478 -15.36 -4.94 -18.57
CA PRO A 478 -16.76 -4.70 -18.95
C PRO A 478 -17.77 -5.36 -18.00
N VAL A 479 -17.41 -6.48 -17.35
CA VAL A 479 -18.27 -7.13 -16.34
C VAL A 479 -18.39 -6.25 -15.10
N LEU A 480 -17.26 -5.69 -14.64
CA LEU A 480 -17.25 -4.79 -13.49
C LEU A 480 -17.97 -3.48 -13.78
N ASP A 481 -17.78 -2.89 -14.96
CA ASP A 481 -18.52 -1.70 -15.40
C ASP A 481 -20.05 -1.99 -15.46
N SER A 482 -20.45 -3.15 -16.01
CA SER A 482 -21.86 -3.56 -16.03
C SER A 482 -22.48 -3.69 -14.64
N LEU A 483 -21.70 -4.18 -13.65
CA LEU A 483 -22.15 -4.27 -12.25
C LEU A 483 -22.31 -2.89 -11.60
N ILE A 484 -21.41 -1.95 -11.90
CA ILE A 484 -21.51 -0.56 -11.44
C ILE A 484 -22.79 0.08 -11.99
N ASP A 485 -23.02 -0.01 -13.30
CA ASP A 485 -24.19 0.58 -13.95
C ASP A 485 -25.51 -0.08 -13.52
N TRP A 486 -25.53 -1.40 -13.31
CA TRP A 486 -26.68 -2.10 -12.72
C TRP A 486 -26.97 -1.62 -11.30
N THR A 487 -25.92 -1.48 -10.48
CA THR A 487 -26.07 -0.99 -9.10
C THR A 487 -26.63 0.43 -9.08
N ALA A 488 -26.11 1.30 -9.94
CA ALA A 488 -26.48 2.72 -10.02
C ALA A 488 -27.90 2.96 -10.56
N ARG A 489 -28.42 2.10 -11.44
CA ARG A 489 -29.77 2.28 -12.01
C ARG A 489 -30.89 2.11 -10.99
N GLU A 490 -30.73 1.22 -10.01
CA GLU A 490 -31.74 0.86 -9.00
C GLU A 490 -33.15 0.72 -9.61
N GLN A 491 -33.42 -0.45 -10.19
CA GLN A 491 -34.76 -0.81 -10.68
C GLN A 491 -35.71 -1.06 -9.51
#